data_AF-A0A9E4PKM3-F1
#
_entry.id   AF-A0A9E4PKM3-F1
#
_cell.length_a   1.000
_cell.length_b   1.000
_cell.length_c   1.000
_cell.angle_alpha   90.00
_cell.angle_beta   90.00
_cell.angle_gamma   90.00
#
_symmetry.space_group_name_H-M   'P 1'
#
loop_
_entity.id
_entity.type
_entity.pdbx_description
1 polymer ?
#
loop_
_entity_poly.entity_id
_entity_poly.type
_entity_poly.pdbx_seq_one_letter_code
_entity_poly.pdbx_strand_id
1 'polypeptide(L)'
;MKAEIVAVGTELLMGETQDTNSSWLGTRLPELGLELEWVTIVGDDLDRLTEALARAWGRSGVIITIGGLGPTLDDLTRDAIAKMLGEEMSVAPELKTWLEENFSRRNIRPMPQSNLRQARMIPSATAILNAMGTAPSWWIERDGKILVTLPGPPRELTNMWTTEVGPRLKERLPGQAIVSRTFKTIGLSEAALDELVRDVYDIPGMDLGVYTKPDGIHVRAIAKAPVEADAVRVLERAEAAIRGALGAYIWGTGEESPPEKVGELLRERGYTLAVVESCTGGMLGAAITDVPGSSDYFV
;
A
#
# COMPACT_ATOMS: atom_id res chain seq x y z
N MET A 1 15.40 -3.25 0.93
CA MET A 1 15.38 -4.11 -0.29
C MET A 1 14.34 -3.55 -1.27
N LYS A 2 14.55 -3.68 -2.59
CA LYS A 2 13.63 -3.13 -3.62
C LYS A 2 12.40 -4.03 -3.83
N ALA A 3 11.23 -3.41 -3.88
CA ALA A 3 9.94 -4.05 -4.16
C ALA A 3 9.28 -3.46 -5.41
N GLU A 4 8.49 -4.28 -6.10
CA GLU A 4 7.70 -3.89 -7.27
C GLU A 4 6.32 -4.54 -7.23
N ILE A 5 5.32 -3.76 -7.63
CA ILE A 5 3.93 -4.21 -7.73
C ILE A 5 3.53 -4.35 -9.19
N VAL A 6 2.92 -5.47 -9.54
CA VAL A 6 2.28 -5.70 -10.85
C VAL A 6 0.78 -5.88 -10.63
N ALA A 7 0.02 -4.83 -10.87
CA ALA A 7 -1.44 -4.87 -10.80
C ALA A 7 -2.02 -5.35 -12.13
N VAL A 8 -2.88 -6.37 -12.07
CA VAL A 8 -3.44 -7.06 -13.23
C VAL A 8 -4.94 -6.80 -13.27
N GLY A 9 -5.40 -6.26 -14.39
CA GLY A 9 -6.81 -6.02 -14.67
C GLY A 9 -7.00 -5.01 -15.80
N THR A 10 -7.73 -5.41 -16.84
CA THR A 10 -8.07 -4.54 -17.97
C THR A 10 -8.94 -3.36 -17.52
N GLU A 11 -9.80 -3.56 -16.52
CA GLU A 11 -10.64 -2.54 -15.90
C GLU A 11 -9.81 -1.42 -15.23
N LEU A 12 -8.59 -1.72 -14.76
CA LEU A 12 -7.66 -0.73 -14.22
C LEU A 12 -7.11 0.16 -15.33
N LEU A 13 -6.77 -0.42 -16.49
CA LEU A 13 -6.30 0.32 -17.67
C LEU A 13 -7.40 1.16 -18.32
N MET A 14 -8.65 0.68 -18.25
CA MET A 14 -9.83 1.39 -18.74
C MET A 14 -10.29 2.50 -17.78
N GLY A 15 -9.74 2.55 -16.56
CA GLY A 15 -10.14 3.52 -15.55
C GLY A 15 -11.53 3.28 -14.96
N GLU A 16 -12.10 2.09 -15.16
CA GLU A 16 -13.39 1.70 -14.56
C GLU A 16 -13.23 1.47 -13.06
N THR A 17 -12.05 0.99 -12.65
CA THR A 17 -11.67 0.81 -11.25
C THR A 17 -10.35 1.52 -11.00
N GLN A 18 -10.31 2.34 -9.95
CA GLN A 18 -9.06 2.95 -9.49
C GLN A 18 -8.22 1.92 -8.73
N ASP A 19 -6.92 1.85 -9.04
CA ASP A 19 -5.98 0.99 -8.31
C ASP A 19 -5.67 1.55 -6.90
N THR A 20 -6.55 1.21 -5.97
CA THR A 20 -6.40 1.52 -4.55
C THR A 20 -5.53 0.50 -3.82
N ASN A 21 -5.36 -0.70 -4.39
CA ASN A 21 -4.61 -1.79 -3.76
C ASN A 21 -3.11 -1.52 -3.79
N SER A 22 -2.56 -1.09 -4.93
CA SER A 22 -1.14 -0.72 -5.02
C SER A 22 -0.83 0.47 -4.10
N SER A 23 -1.73 1.45 -4.05
CA SER A 23 -1.61 2.57 -3.11
C SER A 23 -1.59 2.10 -1.66
N TRP A 24 -2.49 1.19 -1.28
CA TRP A 24 -2.54 0.66 0.07
C TRP A 24 -1.28 -0.13 0.42
N LEU A 25 -0.81 -1.03 -0.46
CA LEU A 25 0.44 -1.78 -0.26
C LEU A 25 1.65 -0.87 -0.19
N GLY A 26 1.71 0.20 -0.99
CA GLY A 26 2.76 1.22 -0.93
C GLY A 26 2.90 1.88 0.45
N THR A 27 1.82 1.93 1.25
CA THR A 27 1.90 2.39 2.64
C THR A 27 2.47 1.34 3.60
N ARG A 28 2.36 0.04 3.27
CA ARG A 28 2.75 -1.08 4.14
C ARG A 28 4.18 -1.58 3.90
N LEU A 29 4.65 -1.52 2.67
CA LEU A 29 6.00 -1.98 2.30
C LEU A 29 7.12 -1.30 3.12
N PRO A 30 7.09 0.02 3.37
CA PRO A 30 8.10 0.67 4.20
C PRO A 30 8.19 0.10 5.62
N GLU A 31 7.07 -0.31 6.22
CA GLU A 31 7.02 -0.93 7.55
C GLU A 31 7.84 -2.24 7.61
N LEU A 32 8.11 -2.85 6.45
CA LEU A 32 8.90 -4.08 6.28
C LEU A 32 10.32 -3.82 5.79
N GLY A 33 10.76 -2.57 5.68
CA GLY A 33 12.06 -2.23 5.09
C GLY A 33 12.12 -2.36 3.56
N LEU A 34 10.95 -2.43 2.91
CA LEU A 34 10.83 -2.53 1.47
C LEU A 34 10.61 -1.15 0.85
N GLU A 35 11.40 -0.87 -0.17
CA GLU A 35 11.28 0.33 -0.98
C GLU A 35 10.55 -0.01 -2.27
N LEU A 36 9.32 0.52 -2.41
CA LEU A 36 8.54 0.35 -3.62
C LEU A 36 9.06 1.29 -4.71
N GLU A 37 9.70 0.73 -5.75
CA GLU A 37 10.27 1.52 -6.85
C GLU A 37 9.34 1.60 -8.07
N TRP A 38 8.52 0.58 -8.27
CA TRP A 38 7.70 0.45 -9.47
C TRP A 38 6.31 -0.09 -9.13
N VAL A 39 5.32 0.53 -9.74
CA VAL A 39 3.96 0.00 -9.86
C VAL A 39 3.65 -0.09 -11.35
N THR A 40 3.36 -1.29 -11.83
CA THR A 40 3.02 -1.53 -13.24
C THR A 40 1.59 -2.05 -13.29
N ILE A 41 0.73 -1.38 -14.06
CA ILE A 41 -0.63 -1.86 -14.35
C ILE A 41 -0.62 -2.54 -15.72
N VAL A 42 -1.13 -3.76 -15.80
CA VAL A 42 -1.16 -4.58 -17.01
C VAL A 42 -2.57 -5.15 -17.20
N GLY A 43 -3.05 -5.15 -18.44
CA GLY A 43 -4.33 -5.79 -18.78
C GLY A 43 -4.20 -7.32 -18.83
N ASP A 44 -5.33 -8.00 -19.01
CA ASP A 44 -5.46 -9.46 -18.97
C ASP A 44 -4.98 -10.10 -20.29
N ASP A 45 -3.68 -9.98 -20.54
CA ASP A 45 -2.99 -10.57 -21.68
C ASP A 45 -1.75 -11.33 -21.20
N LEU A 46 -1.66 -12.62 -21.55
CA LEU A 46 -0.65 -13.52 -21.03
C LEU A 46 0.77 -13.06 -21.39
N ASP A 47 1.00 -12.58 -22.61
CA ASP A 47 2.34 -12.22 -23.09
C ASP A 47 2.80 -10.90 -22.45
N ARG A 48 1.92 -9.91 -22.38
CA ARG A 48 2.21 -8.63 -21.71
C ARG A 48 2.45 -8.84 -20.21
N LEU A 49 1.65 -9.68 -19.57
CA LEU A 49 1.82 -9.98 -18.15
C LEU A 49 3.13 -10.73 -17.89
N THR A 50 3.47 -11.71 -18.73
CA THR A 50 4.75 -12.42 -18.65
C THR A 50 5.93 -11.47 -18.84
N GLU A 51 5.85 -10.54 -19.79
CA GLU A 51 6.88 -9.52 -20.02
C GLU A 51 7.05 -8.60 -18.81
N ALA A 52 5.94 -8.08 -18.26
CA ALA A 52 5.97 -7.20 -17.09
C ALA A 52 6.56 -7.90 -15.87
N LEU A 53 6.15 -9.15 -15.62
CA LEU A 53 6.70 -9.99 -14.56
C LEU A 53 8.20 -10.25 -14.75
N ALA A 54 8.65 -10.55 -15.98
CA ALA A 54 10.06 -10.79 -16.27
C ALA A 54 10.92 -9.53 -16.02
N ARG A 55 10.41 -8.35 -16.38
CA ARG A 55 11.06 -7.06 -16.06
C ARG A 55 11.14 -6.84 -14.56
N ALA A 56 10.05 -7.07 -13.83
CA ALA A 56 10.00 -6.94 -12.38
C ALA A 56 10.98 -7.91 -11.70
N TRP A 57 10.99 -9.17 -12.14
CA TRP A 57 11.91 -10.20 -11.67
C TRP A 57 13.39 -9.81 -11.89
N GLY A 58 13.70 -9.16 -13.01
CA GLY A 58 15.05 -8.73 -13.34
C GLY A 58 15.62 -7.62 -12.42
N ARG A 59 14.77 -6.71 -11.91
CA ARG A 59 15.22 -5.50 -11.20
C ARG A 59 14.83 -5.41 -9.72
N SER A 60 13.92 -6.26 -9.26
CA SER A 60 13.36 -6.19 -7.91
C SER A 60 13.70 -7.44 -7.08
N GLY A 61 13.77 -7.28 -5.75
CA GLY A 61 13.99 -8.38 -4.80
C GLY A 61 12.69 -9.01 -4.33
N VAL A 62 11.64 -8.18 -4.21
CA VAL A 62 10.27 -8.61 -3.89
C VAL A 62 9.33 -8.17 -5.00
N ILE A 63 8.55 -9.09 -5.53
CA ILE A 63 7.54 -8.83 -6.55
C ILE A 63 6.18 -9.20 -5.97
N ILE A 64 5.23 -8.28 -6.02
CA ILE A 64 3.85 -8.52 -5.56
C ILE A 64 2.92 -8.35 -6.74
N THR A 65 2.15 -9.37 -7.08
CA THR A 65 1.08 -9.25 -8.08
C THR A 65 -0.26 -9.01 -7.40
N ILE A 66 -1.16 -8.29 -8.06
CA ILE A 66 -2.52 -8.04 -7.57
C ILE A 66 -3.48 -8.43 -8.69
N GLY A 67 -4.46 -9.27 -8.42
CA GLY A 67 -5.48 -9.65 -9.40
C GLY A 67 -5.10 -10.82 -10.32
N GLY A 68 -6.04 -11.22 -11.18
CA GLY A 68 -5.89 -12.33 -12.13
C GLY A 68 -5.73 -13.72 -11.47
N LEU A 69 -6.31 -13.94 -10.29
CA LEU A 69 -6.23 -15.20 -9.52
C LEU A 69 -7.55 -15.98 -9.42
N GLY A 70 -8.63 -15.43 -9.98
CA GLY A 70 -9.94 -16.04 -10.00
C GLY A 70 -10.01 -17.29 -10.90
N PRO A 71 -11.24 -17.78 -11.17
CA PRO A 71 -11.48 -18.98 -11.96
C PRO A 71 -11.75 -18.71 -13.44
N THR A 72 -11.78 -17.45 -13.91
CA THR A 72 -12.19 -17.12 -15.28
C THR A 72 -11.01 -17.21 -16.26
N LEU A 73 -11.26 -17.01 -17.55
CA LEU A 73 -10.25 -17.20 -18.60
C LEU A 73 -9.27 -16.03 -18.73
N ASP A 74 -9.70 -14.86 -18.29
CA ASP A 74 -8.94 -13.62 -18.11
C ASP A 74 -8.06 -13.63 -16.85
N ASP A 75 -8.29 -14.55 -15.90
CA ASP A 75 -7.41 -14.75 -14.74
C ASP A 75 -6.10 -15.46 -15.13
N LEU A 76 -5.12 -14.68 -15.62
CA LEU A 76 -3.89 -15.17 -16.25
C LEU A 76 -2.63 -15.04 -15.39
N THR A 77 -2.72 -14.52 -14.17
CA THR A 77 -1.53 -14.23 -13.33
C THR A 77 -0.70 -15.47 -13.03
N ARG A 78 -1.34 -16.58 -12.65
CA ARG A 78 -0.62 -17.84 -12.37
C ARG A 78 0.01 -18.43 -13.64
N ASP A 79 -0.70 -18.37 -14.76
CA ASP A 79 -0.21 -18.83 -16.06
C ASP A 79 1.01 -18.00 -16.52
N ALA A 80 0.99 -16.69 -16.33
CA ALA A 80 2.11 -15.80 -16.67
C ALA A 80 3.35 -16.06 -15.80
N ILE A 81 3.17 -16.28 -14.49
CA ILE A 81 4.26 -16.65 -13.58
C ILE A 81 4.87 -18.00 -13.98
N ALA A 82 4.03 -19.00 -14.26
CA ALA A 82 4.47 -20.32 -14.71
C ALA A 82 5.28 -20.22 -16.01
N LYS A 83 4.80 -19.44 -16.98
CA LYS A 83 5.49 -19.18 -18.25
C LYS A 83 6.82 -18.45 -18.04
N MET A 84 6.86 -17.43 -17.19
CA MET A 84 8.08 -16.69 -16.88
C MET A 84 9.15 -17.58 -16.24
N LEU A 85 8.75 -18.45 -15.30
CA LEU A 85 9.66 -19.34 -14.57
C LEU A 85 10.02 -20.63 -15.33
N GLY A 86 9.35 -20.89 -16.45
CA GLY A 86 9.51 -22.11 -17.25
C GLY A 86 9.04 -23.36 -16.51
N GLU A 87 8.00 -23.25 -15.68
CA GLU A 87 7.49 -24.34 -14.85
C GLU A 87 6.09 -24.78 -15.29
N GLU A 88 5.84 -26.08 -15.31
CA GLU A 88 4.53 -26.63 -15.65
C GLU A 88 3.60 -26.63 -14.43
N MET A 89 2.35 -26.22 -14.65
CA MET A 89 1.32 -26.23 -13.62
C MET A 89 0.64 -27.60 -13.52
N SER A 90 0.45 -28.08 -12.30
CA SER A 90 -0.33 -29.28 -12.00
C SER A 90 -1.35 -29.01 -10.89
N VAL A 91 -2.44 -29.79 -10.84
CA VAL A 91 -3.44 -29.65 -9.78
C VAL A 91 -2.89 -30.22 -8.49
N ALA A 92 -2.81 -29.39 -7.45
CA ALA A 92 -2.49 -29.84 -6.10
C ALA A 92 -3.72 -30.50 -5.47
N PRO A 93 -3.68 -31.80 -5.12
CA PRO A 93 -4.82 -32.51 -4.56
C PRO A 93 -5.36 -31.86 -3.28
N GLU A 94 -4.47 -31.37 -2.41
CA GLU A 94 -4.85 -30.77 -1.13
C GLU A 94 -5.62 -29.46 -1.33
N LEU A 95 -5.20 -28.63 -2.29
CA LEU A 95 -5.91 -27.40 -2.64
C LEU A 95 -7.26 -27.68 -3.29
N LYS A 96 -7.32 -28.72 -4.13
CA LYS A 96 -8.60 -29.15 -4.71
C LYS A 96 -9.59 -29.55 -3.62
N THR A 97 -9.16 -30.36 -2.65
CA THR A 97 -10.01 -30.75 -1.52
C THR A 97 -10.43 -29.54 -0.68
N TRP A 98 -9.50 -28.63 -0.38
CA TRP A 98 -9.81 -27.39 0.34
C TRP A 98 -10.85 -26.53 -0.39
N LEU A 99 -10.74 -26.39 -1.71
CA LEU A 99 -11.73 -25.68 -2.52
C LEU A 99 -13.10 -26.37 -2.47
N GLU A 100 -13.15 -27.69 -2.68
CA GLU A 100 -14.40 -28.46 -2.62
C GLU A 100 -15.10 -28.32 -1.25
N GLU A 101 -14.34 -28.30 -0.16
CA GLU A 101 -14.84 -28.03 1.18
C GLU A 101 -15.38 -26.60 1.33
N ASN A 102 -14.68 -25.59 0.82
CA ASN A 102 -15.12 -24.20 0.87
C ASN A 102 -16.43 -23.98 0.12
N PHE A 103 -16.56 -24.56 -1.09
CA PHE A 103 -17.81 -24.53 -1.85
C PHE A 103 -18.93 -25.25 -1.12
N SER A 104 -18.62 -26.40 -0.52
CA SER A 104 -19.57 -27.13 0.31
C SER A 104 -20.08 -26.33 1.50
N ARG A 105 -19.21 -25.60 2.23
CA ARG A 105 -19.62 -24.77 3.37
C ARG A 105 -20.58 -23.64 2.96
N ARG A 106 -20.56 -23.27 1.68
CA ARG A 106 -21.47 -22.29 1.07
C ARG A 106 -22.71 -22.94 0.43
N ASN A 107 -22.94 -24.23 0.65
CA ASN A 107 -24.02 -25.03 0.04
C ASN A 107 -24.01 -25.06 -1.49
N ILE A 108 -22.84 -24.91 -2.11
CA ILE A 108 -22.66 -25.02 -3.56
C ILE A 108 -22.00 -26.37 -3.86
N ARG A 109 -22.79 -27.32 -4.37
CA ARG A 109 -22.31 -28.64 -4.80
C ARG A 109 -22.97 -29.05 -6.13
N PRO A 110 -22.21 -29.57 -7.11
CA PRO A 110 -20.75 -29.69 -7.11
C PRO A 110 -20.04 -28.33 -7.24
N MET A 111 -18.75 -28.28 -6.88
CA MET A 111 -17.88 -27.13 -7.20
C MET A 111 -17.83 -26.96 -8.74
N PRO A 112 -17.95 -25.73 -9.28
CA PRO A 112 -17.79 -25.49 -10.71
C PRO A 112 -16.40 -25.92 -11.20
N GLN A 113 -16.33 -26.49 -12.41
CA GLN A 113 -15.08 -27.00 -12.97
C GLN A 113 -14.04 -25.90 -13.25
N SER A 114 -14.47 -24.67 -13.53
CA SER A 114 -13.58 -23.53 -13.72
C SER A 114 -12.72 -23.24 -12.48
N ASN A 115 -13.25 -23.47 -11.28
CA ASN A 115 -12.51 -23.28 -10.02
C ASN A 115 -11.36 -24.26 -9.83
N LEU A 116 -11.31 -25.38 -10.57
CA LEU A 116 -10.18 -26.29 -10.51
C LEU A 116 -8.86 -25.62 -10.93
N ARG A 117 -8.92 -24.56 -11.75
CA ARG A 117 -7.74 -23.73 -12.10
C ARG A 117 -7.10 -23.10 -10.86
N GLN A 118 -7.88 -22.78 -9.83
CA GLN A 118 -7.39 -22.16 -8.59
C GLN A 118 -6.60 -23.13 -7.69
N ALA A 119 -6.69 -24.44 -7.95
CA ALA A 119 -5.89 -25.48 -7.29
C ALA A 119 -4.62 -25.84 -8.07
N ARG A 120 -4.35 -25.19 -9.20
CA ARG A 120 -3.11 -25.42 -9.96
C ARG A 120 -1.95 -24.72 -9.26
N MET A 121 -0.79 -25.38 -9.26
CA MET A 121 0.46 -24.95 -8.65
C MET A 121 1.62 -25.27 -9.59
N ILE A 122 2.67 -24.45 -9.54
CA ILE A 122 4.00 -24.81 -10.06
C ILE A 122 4.87 -25.37 -8.91
N PRO A 123 5.91 -26.17 -9.21
CA PRO A 123 6.77 -26.76 -8.17
C PRO A 123 7.42 -25.77 -7.21
N SER A 124 7.77 -24.57 -7.67
CA SER A 124 8.40 -23.54 -6.82
C SER A 124 7.42 -22.76 -5.92
N ALA A 125 6.11 -22.93 -6.12
CA ALA A 125 5.10 -22.16 -5.40
C ALA A 125 4.60 -22.92 -4.16
N THR A 126 4.51 -22.19 -3.04
CA THR A 126 3.74 -22.59 -1.86
C THR A 126 2.43 -21.82 -1.83
N ALA A 127 1.33 -22.51 -1.54
CA ALA A 127 0.02 -21.85 -1.46
C ALA A 127 -0.18 -21.16 -0.11
N ILE A 128 -0.78 -19.97 -0.13
CA ILE A 128 -1.31 -19.28 1.04
C ILE A 128 -2.83 -19.25 0.90
N LEU A 129 -3.52 -19.90 1.83
CA LEU A 129 -4.97 -20.05 1.78
C LEU A 129 -5.66 -18.72 2.01
N ASN A 130 -6.65 -18.42 1.18
CA ASN A 130 -7.44 -17.21 1.28
C ASN A 130 -8.68 -17.47 2.13
N ALA A 131 -8.68 -16.97 3.37
CA ALA A 131 -9.80 -17.15 4.30
C ALA A 131 -11.09 -16.43 3.87
N MET A 132 -10.98 -15.41 3.01
CA MET A 132 -12.10 -14.54 2.60
C MET A 132 -12.58 -14.82 1.17
N GLY A 133 -11.88 -15.67 0.43
CA GLY A 133 -12.13 -15.95 -0.98
C GLY A 133 -11.89 -17.40 -1.35
N THR A 134 -11.95 -17.70 -2.66
CA THR A 134 -11.64 -19.04 -3.17
C THR A 134 -10.26 -19.12 -3.79
N ALA A 135 -9.61 -18.00 -4.11
CA ALA A 135 -8.31 -17.98 -4.79
C ALA A 135 -7.16 -17.98 -3.77
N PRO A 136 -6.37 -19.06 -3.63
CA PRO A 136 -5.16 -19.04 -2.80
C PRO A 136 -4.06 -18.20 -3.47
N SER A 137 -3.25 -17.51 -2.67
CA SER A 137 -2.07 -16.83 -3.18
C SER A 137 -0.93 -17.82 -3.40
N TRP A 138 0.00 -17.47 -4.28
CA TRP A 138 1.28 -18.16 -4.43
C TRP A 138 2.37 -17.37 -3.72
N TRP A 139 3.25 -18.10 -3.04
CA TRP A 139 4.50 -17.62 -2.48
C TRP A 139 5.65 -18.39 -3.11
N ILE A 140 6.56 -17.68 -3.76
CA ILE A 140 7.69 -18.27 -4.50
C ILE A 140 8.98 -17.65 -3.98
N GLU A 141 9.92 -18.49 -3.57
CA GLU A 141 11.29 -18.07 -3.23
C GLU A 141 12.26 -18.72 -4.23
N ARG A 142 12.91 -17.90 -5.07
CA ARG A 142 13.83 -18.40 -6.10
C ARG A 142 14.88 -17.33 -6.41
N ASP A 143 16.14 -17.75 -6.61
CA ASP A 143 17.26 -16.86 -6.95
C ASP A 143 17.44 -15.67 -5.98
N GLY A 144 17.17 -15.90 -4.69
CA GLY A 144 17.22 -14.85 -3.65
C GLY A 144 16.12 -13.80 -3.75
N LYS A 145 15.07 -14.06 -4.53
CA LYS A 145 13.91 -13.19 -4.75
C LYS A 145 12.65 -13.83 -4.20
N ILE A 146 11.68 -12.98 -3.86
CA ILE A 146 10.36 -13.40 -3.41
C ILE A 146 9.32 -12.88 -4.40
N LEU A 147 8.45 -13.75 -4.91
CA LEU A 147 7.24 -13.35 -5.63
C LEU A 147 6.02 -13.83 -4.86
N VAL A 148 5.09 -12.90 -4.61
CA VAL A 148 3.82 -13.17 -3.94
C VAL A 148 2.67 -12.72 -4.82
N THR A 149 1.66 -13.56 -5.00
CA THR A 149 0.42 -13.12 -5.64
C THR A 149 -0.60 -12.71 -4.60
N LEU A 150 -1.43 -11.71 -4.87
CA LEU A 150 -2.54 -11.28 -4.02
C LEU A 150 -3.83 -11.18 -4.84
N PRO A 151 -5.00 -11.44 -4.21
CA PRO A 151 -6.28 -11.32 -4.89
C PRO A 151 -6.60 -9.86 -5.22
N GLY A 152 -7.43 -9.63 -6.24
CA GLY A 152 -7.87 -8.30 -6.65
C GLY A 152 -8.83 -7.60 -5.65
N PRO A 153 -9.84 -8.29 -5.08
CA PRO A 153 -10.76 -7.67 -4.14
C PRO A 153 -10.03 -7.11 -2.89
N PRO A 154 -10.21 -5.81 -2.54
CA PRO A 154 -9.45 -5.17 -1.47
C PRO A 154 -9.60 -5.86 -0.10
N ARG A 155 -10.80 -6.37 0.22
CA ARG A 155 -11.05 -7.07 1.49
C ARG A 155 -10.26 -8.38 1.61
N GLU A 156 -10.10 -9.12 0.51
CA GLU A 156 -9.31 -10.35 0.49
C GLU A 156 -7.82 -10.00 0.58
N LEU A 157 -7.36 -9.03 -0.20
CA LEU A 157 -5.96 -8.59 -0.23
C LEU A 157 -5.50 -8.11 1.14
N THR A 158 -6.25 -7.19 1.75
CA THR A 158 -5.90 -6.60 3.05
C THR A 158 -5.87 -7.64 4.17
N ASN A 159 -6.82 -8.58 4.18
CA ASN A 159 -6.82 -9.69 5.12
C ASN A 159 -5.57 -10.58 4.93
N MET A 160 -5.31 -11.04 3.69
CA MET A 160 -4.16 -11.89 3.39
C MET A 160 -2.82 -11.22 3.68
N TRP A 161 -2.70 -9.93 3.39
CA TRP A 161 -1.52 -9.15 3.74
C TRP A 161 -1.28 -9.14 5.24
N THR A 162 -2.33 -8.82 6.01
CA THR A 162 -2.23 -8.62 7.46
C THR A 162 -1.97 -9.93 8.20
N THR A 163 -2.61 -11.02 7.79
CA THR A 163 -2.54 -12.29 8.53
C THR A 163 -1.42 -13.22 8.07
N GLU A 164 -0.99 -13.13 6.80
CA GLU A 164 -0.09 -14.11 6.20
C GLU A 164 1.12 -13.48 5.52
N VAL A 165 0.91 -12.65 4.48
CA VAL A 165 2.01 -12.22 3.59
C VAL A 165 2.95 -11.23 4.26
N GLY A 166 2.43 -10.19 4.92
CA GLY A 166 3.22 -9.18 5.63
C GLY A 166 4.10 -9.79 6.73
N PRO A 167 3.55 -10.60 7.65
CA PRO A 167 4.33 -11.31 8.66
C PRO A 167 5.44 -12.20 8.08
N ARG A 168 5.13 -13.00 7.03
CA ARG A 168 6.13 -13.86 6.37
C ARG A 168 7.25 -13.06 5.71
N LEU A 169 6.92 -11.95 5.04
CA LEU A 169 7.93 -11.05 4.46
C LEU A 169 8.83 -10.48 5.57
N LYS A 170 8.26 -10.04 6.69
CA LYS A 170 9.03 -9.53 7.83
C LYS A 170 10.07 -10.53 8.35
N GLU A 171 9.74 -11.81 8.36
CA GLU A 171 10.66 -12.88 8.79
C GLU A 171 11.77 -13.20 7.79
N ARG A 172 11.54 -12.95 6.49
CA ARG A 172 12.46 -13.33 5.41
C ARG A 172 13.42 -12.22 5.00
N LEU A 173 13.04 -10.97 5.21
CA LEU A 173 13.79 -9.83 4.71
C LEU A 173 14.96 -9.49 5.63
N PRO A 174 16.14 -9.16 5.08
CA PRO A 174 17.23 -8.63 5.88
C PRO A 174 16.79 -7.29 6.46
N GLY A 175 16.89 -7.15 7.79
CA GLY A 175 16.42 -5.98 8.53
C GLY A 175 16.91 -4.67 7.91
N GLN A 176 15.97 -3.85 7.48
CA GLN A 176 16.16 -2.45 7.13
C GLN A 176 14.99 -1.70 7.74
N ALA A 177 15.27 -0.71 8.58
CA ALA A 177 14.23 0.12 9.14
C ALA A 177 14.00 1.32 8.21
N ILE A 178 12.73 1.54 7.89
CA ILE A 178 12.26 2.75 7.20
C ILE A 178 11.24 3.40 8.13
N VAL A 179 11.56 4.59 8.62
CA VAL A 179 10.65 5.39 9.44
C VAL A 179 10.34 6.68 8.70
N SER A 180 9.11 7.17 8.79
CA SER A 180 8.73 8.40 8.11
C SER A 180 7.87 9.30 8.98
N ARG A 181 7.97 10.61 8.74
CA ARG A 181 7.13 11.63 9.37
C ARG A 181 6.71 12.65 8.33
N THR A 182 5.42 12.99 8.33
CA THR A 182 4.86 14.02 7.46
C THR A 182 4.70 15.32 8.24
N PHE A 183 5.18 16.42 7.69
CA PHE A 183 4.99 17.79 8.17
C PHE A 183 4.03 18.50 7.21
N LYS A 184 2.93 19.01 7.72
CA LYS A 184 1.88 19.65 6.91
C LYS A 184 2.01 21.15 7.02
N THR A 185 2.18 21.82 5.89
CA THR A 185 2.49 23.25 5.82
C THR A 185 1.46 24.03 5.03
N ILE A 186 1.31 25.31 5.34
CA ILE A 186 0.46 26.25 4.59
C ILE A 186 1.16 27.60 4.46
N GLY A 187 0.85 28.36 3.40
CA GLY A 187 1.35 29.72 3.20
C GLY A 187 2.65 29.82 2.38
N LEU A 188 3.15 28.72 1.83
CA LEU A 188 4.31 28.67 0.93
C LEU A 188 3.94 28.11 -0.45
N SER A 189 4.68 28.53 -1.48
CA SER A 189 4.72 27.81 -2.75
C SER A 189 5.68 26.61 -2.64
N GLU A 190 5.54 25.63 -3.53
CA GLU A 190 6.40 24.43 -3.55
C GLU A 190 7.88 24.80 -3.71
N ALA A 191 8.20 25.72 -4.62
CA ALA A 191 9.58 26.17 -4.84
C ALA A 191 10.16 26.87 -3.60
N ALA A 192 9.39 27.74 -2.93
CA ALA A 192 9.86 28.41 -1.72
C ALA A 192 10.08 27.41 -0.57
N LEU A 193 9.22 26.39 -0.46
CA LEU A 193 9.39 25.32 0.50
C LEU A 193 10.65 24.50 0.23
N ASP A 194 10.88 24.10 -1.03
CA ASP A 194 12.03 23.29 -1.45
C ASP A 194 13.36 24.00 -1.18
N GLU A 195 13.42 25.31 -1.47
CA GLU A 195 14.58 26.14 -1.14
C GLU A 195 14.90 26.17 0.36
N LEU A 196 13.87 26.19 1.22
CA LEU A 196 14.03 26.25 2.67
C LEU A 196 14.46 24.91 3.29
N VAL A 197 14.13 23.77 2.66
CA VAL A 197 14.49 22.43 3.17
C VAL A 197 15.66 21.79 2.43
N ARG A 198 16.35 22.55 1.57
CA ARG A 198 17.44 22.04 0.73
C ARG A 198 18.51 21.27 1.52
N ASP A 199 18.93 21.81 2.66
CA ASP A 199 19.97 21.20 3.51
C ASP A 199 19.55 19.85 4.11
N VAL A 200 18.25 19.54 4.12
CA VAL A 200 17.72 18.27 4.64
C VAL A 200 18.00 17.13 3.65
N TYR A 201 18.06 17.41 2.34
CA TYR A 201 18.42 16.43 1.31
C TYR A 201 19.86 15.92 1.48
N ASP A 202 20.74 16.70 2.10
CA ASP A 202 22.15 16.33 2.32
C ASP A 202 22.35 15.43 3.55
N ILE A 203 21.29 15.11 4.30
CA ILE A 203 21.37 14.21 5.47
C ILE A 203 21.50 12.76 4.97
N PRO A 204 22.60 12.03 5.30
CA PRO A 204 22.76 10.65 4.85
C PRO A 204 21.64 9.73 5.37
N GLY A 205 21.08 8.92 4.47
CA GLY A 205 19.97 8.01 4.79
C GLY A 205 18.62 8.70 4.92
N MET A 206 18.49 9.93 4.44
CA MET A 206 17.24 10.69 4.38
C MET A 206 16.77 10.83 2.93
N ASP A 207 15.48 10.64 2.72
CA ASP A 207 14.76 11.03 1.51
C ASP A 207 13.62 11.99 1.90
N LEU A 208 13.33 12.97 1.04
CA LEU A 208 12.19 13.87 1.18
C LEU A 208 11.22 13.72 0.02
N GLY A 209 9.93 13.64 0.36
CA GLY A 209 8.83 13.78 -0.61
C GLY A 209 8.04 15.05 -0.34
N VAL A 210 7.79 15.85 -1.36
CA VAL A 210 6.93 17.04 -1.29
C VAL A 210 5.63 16.74 -2.03
N TYR A 211 4.49 16.95 -1.37
CA TYR A 211 3.17 16.61 -1.91
C TYR A 211 2.19 17.77 -1.74
N THR A 212 1.65 18.27 -2.84
CA THR A 212 0.55 19.23 -2.81
C THR A 212 -0.77 18.51 -2.49
N LYS A 213 -1.48 19.02 -1.48
CA LYS A 213 -2.79 18.55 -1.05
C LYS A 213 -3.75 19.74 -0.92
N PRO A 214 -5.08 19.50 -0.88
CA PRO A 214 -6.05 20.58 -0.68
C PRO A 214 -5.84 21.40 0.60
N ASP A 215 -5.27 20.77 1.64
CA ASP A 215 -4.96 21.35 2.96
C ASP A 215 -3.53 21.92 3.07
N GLY A 216 -2.77 21.95 1.98
CA GLY A 216 -1.46 22.60 1.91
C GLY A 216 -0.37 21.74 1.26
N ILE A 217 0.89 22.07 1.56
CA ILE A 217 2.04 21.34 1.04
C ILE A 217 2.59 20.45 2.15
N HIS A 218 2.64 19.14 1.90
CA HIS A 218 3.11 18.15 2.86
C HIS A 218 4.55 17.75 2.54
N VAL A 219 5.42 17.84 3.53
CA VAL A 219 6.81 17.36 3.46
C VAL A 219 6.91 16.05 4.21
N ARG A 220 7.17 14.96 3.51
CA ARG A 220 7.39 13.65 4.11
C ARG A 220 8.89 13.37 4.21
N ALA A 221 9.41 13.35 5.42
CA ALA A 221 10.76 12.89 5.71
C ALA A 221 10.76 11.37 5.88
N ILE A 222 11.65 10.68 5.18
CA ILE A 222 11.78 9.22 5.17
C ILE A 222 13.23 8.89 5.53
N ALA A 223 13.44 8.33 6.72
CA ALA A 223 14.76 7.89 7.16
C ALA A 223 14.93 6.39 6.97
N LYS A 224 16.09 5.99 6.45
CA LYS A 224 16.47 4.61 6.16
C LYS A 224 17.75 4.27 6.92
N ALA A 225 17.74 3.18 7.67
CA ALA A 225 18.95 2.65 8.30
C ALA A 225 18.87 1.13 8.51
N PRO A 226 20.00 0.43 8.74
CA PRO A 226 19.99 -1.00 9.07
C PRO A 226 19.23 -1.32 10.36
N VAL A 227 19.21 -0.39 11.32
CA VAL A 227 18.57 -0.55 12.63
C VAL A 227 17.57 0.57 12.87
N GLU A 228 16.41 0.25 13.45
CA GLU A 228 15.33 1.21 13.70
C GLU A 228 15.77 2.40 14.55
N ALA A 229 16.53 2.15 15.62
CA ALA A 229 17.07 3.23 16.46
C ALA A 229 17.94 4.22 15.66
N ASP A 230 18.63 3.76 14.62
CA ASP A 230 19.49 4.61 13.79
C ASP A 230 18.63 5.42 12.80
N ALA A 231 17.61 4.79 12.21
CA ALA A 231 16.66 5.44 11.33
C ALA A 231 15.90 6.55 12.07
N VAL A 232 15.50 6.30 13.33
CA VAL A 232 14.88 7.30 14.21
C VAL A 232 15.82 8.49 14.45
N ARG A 233 17.10 8.26 14.75
CA ARG A 233 18.07 9.37 14.95
C ARG A 233 18.28 10.20 13.69
N VAL A 234 18.30 9.57 12.52
CA VAL A 234 18.36 10.27 11.23
C VAL A 234 17.10 11.11 11.02
N LEU A 235 15.93 10.55 11.33
CA LEU A 235 14.65 11.25 11.25
C LEU A 235 14.57 12.45 12.20
N GLU A 236 15.02 12.31 13.45
CA GLU A 236 15.04 13.39 14.44
C GLU A 236 15.93 14.56 13.98
N ARG A 237 17.09 14.26 13.37
CA ARG A 237 17.97 15.28 12.80
C ARG A 237 17.31 16.04 11.66
N ALA A 238 16.63 15.33 10.75
CA ALA A 238 15.89 15.95 9.66
C ALA A 238 14.71 16.78 10.19
N GLU A 239 13.99 16.27 11.18
CA GLU A 239 12.89 16.98 11.82
C GLU A 239 13.35 18.30 12.45
N ALA A 240 14.47 18.30 13.18
CA ALA A 240 15.01 19.52 13.77
C ALA A 240 15.31 20.58 12.69
N ALA A 241 15.90 20.16 11.56
CA ALA A 241 16.18 21.04 10.43
C ALA A 241 14.88 21.55 9.77
N ILE A 242 13.93 20.66 9.49
CA ILE A 242 12.63 20.99 8.90
C ILE A 242 11.86 21.97 9.79
N ARG A 243 11.79 21.72 11.11
CA ARG A 243 11.11 22.63 12.04
C ARG A 243 11.83 23.96 12.18
N GLY A 244 13.17 23.98 12.11
CA GLY A 244 13.94 25.22 12.09
C GLY A 244 13.63 26.09 10.86
N ALA A 245 13.50 25.46 9.69
CA ALA A 245 13.23 26.15 8.43
C ALA A 245 11.75 26.51 8.22
N LEU A 246 10.84 25.59 8.55
CA LEU A 246 9.42 25.67 8.21
C LEU A 246 8.50 25.90 9.43
N GLY A 247 9.03 26.07 10.64
CA GLY A 247 8.24 26.07 11.88
C GLY A 247 7.04 27.01 11.89
N ALA A 248 7.16 28.20 11.28
CA ALA A 248 6.06 29.17 11.19
C ALA A 248 4.94 28.75 10.21
N TYR A 249 5.21 27.81 9.32
CA TYR A 249 4.30 27.34 8.28
C TYR A 249 3.71 25.96 8.59
N ILE A 250 4.31 25.20 9.52
CA ILE A 250 3.82 23.88 9.92
C ILE A 250 2.57 24.04 10.79
N TRP A 251 1.44 23.55 10.29
CA TRP A 251 0.19 23.53 11.05
C TRP A 251 -0.08 22.18 11.72
N GLY A 252 0.51 21.09 11.22
CA GLY A 252 0.29 19.74 11.75
C GLY A 252 1.34 18.72 11.28
N THR A 253 1.24 17.52 11.83
CA THR A 253 2.16 16.40 11.60
C THR A 253 1.44 15.06 11.54
N GLY A 254 2.01 14.09 10.82
CA GLY A 254 1.46 12.73 10.71
C GLY A 254 0.05 12.73 10.12
N GLU A 255 -0.90 12.18 10.87
CA GLU A 255 -2.31 12.05 10.45
C GLU A 255 -3.20 13.22 10.92
N GLU A 256 -2.67 14.21 11.65
CA GLU A 256 -3.45 15.34 12.17
C GLU A 256 -4.19 16.09 11.05
N SER A 257 -5.49 16.36 11.23
CA SER A 257 -6.29 17.13 10.27
C SER A 257 -6.60 18.55 10.77
N PRO A 258 -6.90 19.51 9.86
CA PRO A 258 -7.30 20.86 10.26
C PRO A 258 -8.50 20.91 11.23
N PRO A 259 -9.62 20.18 11.03
CA PRO A 259 -10.75 20.25 11.96
C PRO A 259 -10.40 19.68 13.34
N GLU A 260 -9.60 18.61 13.41
CA GLU A 260 -9.11 18.09 14.70
C GLU A 260 -8.30 19.15 15.43
N LYS A 261 -7.36 19.81 14.72
CA LYS A 261 -6.46 20.78 15.35
C LYS A 261 -7.15 22.05 15.78
N VAL A 262 -8.14 22.52 15.02
CA VAL A 262 -9.02 23.61 15.43
C VAL A 262 -9.83 23.22 16.67
N GLY A 263 -10.40 22.01 16.69
CA GLY A 263 -11.17 21.51 17.83
C GLY A 263 -10.34 21.43 19.12
N GLU A 264 -9.11 20.92 19.04
CA GLU A 264 -8.16 20.89 20.16
C GLU A 264 -7.90 22.31 20.71
N LEU A 265 -7.54 23.26 19.84
CA LEU A 265 -7.26 24.64 20.24
C LEU A 265 -8.48 25.35 20.86
N LEU A 266 -9.69 25.07 20.36
CA LEU A 266 -10.93 25.61 20.92
C LEU A 266 -11.18 25.05 22.33
N ARG A 267 -11.03 23.73 22.52
CA ARG A 267 -11.18 23.08 23.83
C ARG A 267 -10.16 23.62 24.84
N GLU A 268 -8.89 23.70 24.46
CA GLU A 268 -7.82 24.21 25.32
C GLU A 268 -8.09 25.64 25.82
N ARG A 269 -8.78 26.45 24.99
CA ARG A 269 -9.10 27.84 25.30
C ARG A 269 -10.50 28.04 25.87
N GLY A 270 -11.32 26.98 25.94
CA GLY A 270 -12.72 27.06 26.35
C GLY A 270 -13.58 27.93 25.42
N TYR A 271 -13.27 27.94 24.13
CA TYR A 271 -14.00 28.72 23.12
C TYR A 271 -14.99 27.86 22.35
N THR A 272 -16.05 28.53 21.87
CA THR A 272 -17.02 27.94 20.95
C THR A 272 -16.88 28.54 19.54
N LEU A 273 -17.38 27.83 18.54
CA LEU A 273 -17.32 28.15 17.12
C LEU A 273 -18.71 27.97 16.49
N ALA A 274 -19.14 28.96 15.72
CA ALA A 274 -20.30 28.88 14.84
C ALA A 274 -19.87 29.26 13.41
N VAL A 275 -20.51 28.69 12.39
CA VAL A 275 -20.22 28.99 10.99
C VAL A 275 -21.49 29.39 10.24
N VAL A 276 -21.35 30.33 9.30
CA VAL A 276 -22.40 30.71 8.36
C VAL A 276 -21.82 30.57 6.96
N GLU A 277 -22.40 29.69 6.16
CA GLU A 277 -21.83 29.25 4.89
C GLU A 277 -22.65 29.71 3.69
N SER A 278 -21.95 30.04 2.59
CA SER A 278 -22.55 30.28 1.27
C SER A 278 -22.04 29.24 0.28
N CYS A 279 -20.90 29.48 -0.37
CA CYS A 279 -20.38 28.61 -1.44
C CYS A 279 -19.98 27.20 -0.99
N THR A 280 -19.60 27.02 0.27
CA THR A 280 -19.27 25.71 0.84
C THR A 280 -20.50 24.87 1.17
N GLY A 281 -21.70 25.47 1.20
CA GLY A 281 -22.97 24.73 1.29
C GLY A 281 -23.12 23.80 2.50
N GLY A 282 -22.36 24.01 3.58
CA GLY A 282 -22.36 23.14 4.76
C GLY A 282 -21.12 22.26 4.91
N MET A 283 -20.21 22.27 3.92
CA MET A 283 -18.99 21.44 3.98
C MET A 283 -18.05 21.82 5.12
N LEU A 284 -17.99 23.09 5.53
CA LEU A 284 -17.15 23.51 6.66
C LEU A 284 -17.74 23.01 7.98
N GLY A 285 -19.05 23.19 8.19
CA GLY A 285 -19.76 22.62 9.34
C GLY A 285 -19.61 21.10 9.39
N ALA A 286 -19.82 20.42 8.26
CA ALA A 286 -19.67 18.97 8.15
C ALA A 286 -18.25 18.51 8.56
N ALA A 287 -17.20 19.12 8.01
CA ALA A 287 -15.81 18.77 8.32
C ALA A 287 -15.46 18.96 9.80
N ILE A 288 -16.01 19.99 10.45
CA ILE A 288 -15.85 20.19 11.89
C ILE A 288 -16.59 19.09 12.66
N THR A 289 -17.83 18.78 12.28
CA THR A 289 -18.66 17.80 12.99
C THR A 289 -18.23 16.35 12.79
N ASP A 290 -17.48 16.05 11.73
CA ASP A 290 -16.90 14.71 11.47
C ASP A 290 -15.87 14.31 12.54
N VAL A 291 -15.33 15.28 13.30
CA VAL A 291 -14.43 15.01 14.43
C VAL A 291 -15.24 14.62 15.67
N PRO A 292 -15.00 13.44 16.27
CA PRO A 292 -15.67 13.04 17.50
C PRO A 292 -15.50 14.06 18.65
N GLY A 293 -16.60 14.35 19.34
CA GLY A 293 -16.65 15.32 20.44
C GLY A 293 -16.69 16.79 19.97
N SER A 294 -17.00 17.04 18.71
CA SER A 294 -17.16 18.40 18.16
C SER A 294 -18.26 19.21 18.85
N SER A 295 -19.27 18.56 19.44
CA SER A 295 -20.35 19.19 20.22
C SER A 295 -19.88 19.99 21.43
N ASP A 296 -18.65 19.77 21.91
CA ASP A 296 -18.10 20.51 23.05
C ASP A 296 -17.80 21.98 22.70
N TYR A 297 -17.58 22.26 21.41
CA TYR A 297 -17.14 23.57 20.94
C TYR A 297 -17.92 24.09 19.72
N PHE A 298 -18.60 23.25 18.95
CA PHE A 298 -19.36 23.69 17.77
C PHE A 298 -20.84 23.92 18.10
N VAL A 299 -21.34 25.13 17.83
CA VAL A 299 -22.69 25.61 18.21
C VAL A 299 -23.50 26.17 17.05
#